data_AF-A0A843RY97-F1
#
_entry.id   AF-A0A843RY97-F1
#
_cell.length_a   1.000
_cell.length_b   1.000
_cell.length_c   1.000
_cell.angle_alpha   90.00
_cell.angle_beta   90.00
_cell.angle_gamma   90.00
#
_symmetry.space_group_name_H-M   'P 1'
#
loop_
_entity.id
_entity.type
_entity.pdbx_description
1 polymer ?
#
loop_
_entity_poly.entity_id
_entity_poly.type
_entity_poly.pdbx_seq_one_letter_code
_entity_poly.pdbx_strand_id
1 'polypeptide(L)'
;MAKEKRGKKETKGIQGHEPHGHRPHDPPYYDPDYQRALDYGHEPPDNPRYPDSRIYGNYASKRPPRYVPHPFEHTCFKPRKEDYKPPTTCDDHDDELCVRKDHRRLTADEQSRFLNAFTQVNAISALGPLVDIHSNAIHQMHSNPRFLPWHRIYLLRMEELLMTVDPTVCIPYWKSSEEQAFPSWLLGFTPTVNLIGGPHTVSRNIGGALLPNVAAVAAAMANGTFNTFAQAVEGVHNSGHVWVGGSMGIIPTAPADPVFWMHHAEIDRIWAAWQAANPGQNPTLAGAAATMDPWTETEVDTRDITALGYTYV
;
A
#
# COMPACT_ATOMS: atom_id res chain seq x y z
N MET A 1 -59.54 -46.32 47.56
CA MET A 1 -60.48 -45.89 46.50
C MET A 1 -59.64 -45.27 45.38
N ALA A 2 -59.36 -46.02 44.31
CA ALA A 2 -60.01 -45.97 42.99
C ALA A 2 -59.38 -44.90 42.07
N LYS A 3 -59.09 -45.09 40.78
CA LYS A 3 -59.09 -46.22 39.84
C LYS A 3 -58.27 -45.77 38.60
N GLU A 4 -57.60 -46.73 37.95
CA GLU A 4 -57.04 -46.66 36.60
C GLU A 4 -58.00 -46.07 35.54
N LYS A 5 -57.43 -45.43 34.49
CA LYS A 5 -57.67 -45.84 33.10
C LYS A 5 -56.62 -45.32 32.11
N ARG A 6 -55.92 -46.30 31.52
CA ARG A 6 -55.01 -46.25 30.38
C ARG A 6 -55.82 -46.02 29.09
N GLY A 7 -55.35 -45.14 28.20
CA GLY A 7 -55.91 -44.95 26.86
C GLY A 7 -54.83 -44.97 25.79
N LYS A 8 -54.67 -46.12 25.12
CA LYS A 8 -53.92 -46.29 23.86
C LYS A 8 -54.56 -45.43 22.77
N LYS A 9 -53.76 -44.78 21.93
CA LYS A 9 -54.18 -44.43 20.57
C LYS A 9 -53.12 -44.87 19.56
N GLU A 10 -53.61 -45.71 18.65
CA GLU A 10 -52.92 -46.36 17.57
C GLU A 10 -52.50 -45.37 16.48
N THR A 11 -51.35 -45.70 15.91
CA THR A 11 -50.77 -45.17 14.69
C THR A 11 -51.70 -45.41 13.49
N LYS A 12 -52.11 -44.33 12.83
CA LYS A 12 -52.59 -44.37 11.43
C LYS A 12 -51.58 -43.64 10.56
N GLY A 13 -51.00 -44.40 9.63
CA GLY A 13 -49.93 -43.98 8.74
C GLY A 13 -50.36 -42.86 7.80
N ILE A 14 -49.48 -41.88 7.63
CA ILE A 14 -49.55 -40.88 6.57
C ILE A 14 -48.42 -41.21 5.61
N GLN A 15 -48.82 -41.40 4.35
CA GLN A 15 -48.01 -41.82 3.21
C GLN A 15 -46.80 -40.91 3.02
N GLY A 16 -45.69 -41.54 2.61
CA GLY A 16 -44.39 -40.90 2.45
C GLY A 16 -44.44 -39.71 1.50
N HIS A 17 -43.91 -38.59 1.99
CA HIS A 17 -43.49 -37.49 1.13
C HIS A 17 -42.28 -37.96 0.32
N GLU A 18 -42.44 -37.94 -1.01
CA GLU A 18 -41.40 -38.26 -1.97
C GLU A 18 -40.15 -37.40 -1.77
N PRO A 19 -38.96 -37.97 -1.94
CA PRO A 19 -37.72 -37.20 -1.95
C PRO A 19 -37.73 -36.26 -3.16
N HIS A 20 -37.58 -34.97 -2.91
CA HIS A 20 -37.29 -34.00 -3.96
C HIS A 20 -36.03 -34.46 -4.70
N GLY A 21 -36.23 -34.98 -5.92
CA GLY A 21 -35.15 -35.44 -6.78
C GLY A 21 -34.14 -34.31 -6.99
N HIS A 22 -32.90 -34.57 -6.60
CA HIS A 22 -31.76 -33.84 -7.13
C HIS A 22 -31.81 -33.97 -8.65
N ARG A 23 -31.87 -32.84 -9.36
CA ARG A 23 -31.51 -32.85 -10.77
C ARG A 23 -30.05 -33.33 -10.84
N PRO A 24 -29.72 -34.33 -11.68
CA PRO A 24 -28.34 -34.65 -11.97
C PRO A 24 -27.64 -33.36 -12.41
N HIS A 25 -26.45 -33.09 -11.84
CA HIS A 25 -25.58 -32.06 -12.41
C HIS A 25 -25.39 -32.39 -13.89
N ASP A 26 -25.55 -31.37 -14.74
CA ASP A 26 -25.12 -31.48 -16.13
C ASP A 26 -23.67 -32.01 -16.13
N PRO A 27 -23.33 -33.00 -16.98
CA PRO A 27 -21.94 -33.41 -17.12
C PRO A 27 -21.10 -32.16 -17.43
N PRO A 28 -19.83 -32.09 -16.95
CA PRO A 28 -18.99 -30.92 -17.21
C PRO A 28 -19.03 -30.63 -18.70
N TYR A 29 -19.36 -29.38 -19.04
CA TYR A 29 -19.35 -28.86 -20.39
C TYR A 29 -18.06 -29.33 -21.08
N TYR A 30 -18.20 -30.31 -21.97
CA TYR A 30 -17.12 -30.79 -22.80
C TYR A 30 -17.12 -29.87 -24.01
N ASP A 31 -16.20 -28.91 -23.99
CA ASP A 31 -15.92 -28.06 -25.12
C ASP A 31 -14.99 -28.81 -26.09
N PRO A 32 -15.45 -29.24 -27.27
CA PRO A 32 -14.58 -29.87 -28.26
C PRO A 32 -13.51 -28.89 -28.80
N ASP A 33 -13.62 -27.58 -28.53
CA ASP A 33 -12.58 -26.60 -28.90
C ASP A 33 -11.35 -26.63 -27.96
N TYR A 34 -11.39 -27.37 -26.85
CA TYR A 34 -10.22 -27.55 -25.96
C TYR A 34 -9.09 -28.40 -26.57
N GLN A 35 -9.33 -28.99 -27.74
CA GLN A 35 -8.33 -29.71 -28.54
C GLN A 35 -8.01 -28.99 -29.86
N ARG A 36 -8.59 -27.81 -30.10
CA ARG A 36 -8.32 -27.05 -31.32
C ARG A 36 -6.97 -26.36 -31.17
N ALA A 37 -6.04 -26.63 -32.10
CA ALA A 37 -4.80 -25.86 -32.18
C ALA A 37 -5.17 -24.38 -32.34
N LEU A 38 -4.82 -23.58 -31.34
CA LEU A 38 -5.04 -22.14 -31.34
C LEU A 38 -4.16 -21.55 -32.44
N ASP A 39 -4.80 -20.99 -33.46
CA ASP A 39 -4.14 -20.20 -34.49
C ASP A 39 -3.81 -18.83 -33.91
N TYR A 40 -2.55 -18.65 -33.50
CA TYR A 40 -2.00 -17.42 -32.92
C TYR A 40 -1.71 -16.36 -33.99
N GLY A 41 -2.68 -16.10 -34.86
CA GLY A 41 -2.59 -15.10 -35.91
C GLY A 41 -2.65 -13.68 -35.37
N HIS A 42 -1.47 -13.13 -35.10
CA HIS A 42 -1.09 -11.77 -34.69
C HIS A 42 -0.55 -11.69 -33.26
N GLU A 43 0.74 -12.01 -33.20
CA GLU A 43 1.62 -11.90 -32.05
C GLU A 43 1.69 -10.46 -31.52
N PRO A 44 1.55 -10.23 -30.20
CA PRO A 44 2.01 -9.00 -29.57
C PRO A 44 3.54 -8.91 -29.69
N PRO A 45 4.12 -7.70 -29.76
CA PRO A 45 5.55 -7.55 -30.05
C PRO A 45 6.41 -8.29 -29.02
N ASP A 46 7.33 -9.10 -29.53
CA ASP A 46 8.36 -9.80 -28.75
C ASP A 46 9.11 -8.83 -27.85
N ASN A 47 8.93 -8.97 -26.52
CA ASN A 47 9.82 -8.36 -25.54
C ASN A 47 10.90 -9.38 -25.15
N PRO A 48 12.15 -9.25 -25.64
CA PRO A 48 13.18 -10.28 -25.53
C PRO A 48 13.76 -10.48 -24.12
N ARG A 49 13.15 -9.91 -23.06
CA ARG A 49 13.69 -9.98 -21.69
C ARG A 49 12.95 -10.91 -20.71
N TYR A 50 11.70 -11.32 -20.98
CA TYR A 50 10.91 -12.12 -20.01
C TYR A 50 9.91 -13.08 -20.69
N PRO A 51 10.30 -14.33 -20.98
CA PRO A 51 9.50 -15.26 -21.79
C PRO A 51 8.51 -16.15 -21.00
N ASP A 52 8.07 -15.76 -19.79
CA ASP A 52 7.29 -16.67 -18.93
C ASP A 52 5.82 -16.27 -18.74
N SER A 53 4.91 -17.04 -19.35
CA SER A 53 3.45 -16.89 -19.25
C SER A 53 2.87 -17.25 -17.87
N ARG A 54 3.68 -17.73 -16.92
CA ARG A 54 3.28 -17.98 -15.53
C ARG A 54 3.23 -16.71 -14.68
N ILE A 55 3.73 -15.58 -15.18
CA ILE A 55 3.78 -14.27 -14.50
C ILE A 55 2.36 -13.68 -14.27
N TYR A 56 1.35 -14.19 -14.98
CA TYR A 56 -0.07 -13.82 -14.78
C TYR A 56 -0.87 -14.84 -13.94
N GLY A 57 -0.21 -15.74 -13.23
CA GLY A 57 -0.87 -16.79 -12.44
C GLY A 57 -1.58 -16.28 -11.17
N ASN A 58 -2.91 -16.46 -11.13
CA ASN A 58 -3.82 -16.65 -9.98
C ASN A 58 -3.60 -15.92 -8.62
N TYR A 59 -3.00 -14.73 -8.60
CA TYR A 59 -3.01 -13.84 -7.42
C TYR A 59 -3.47 -12.41 -7.73
N ALA A 60 -4.38 -12.26 -8.70
CA ALA A 60 -5.16 -11.04 -8.84
C ALA A 60 -6.27 -11.03 -7.76
N SER A 61 -6.55 -9.87 -7.18
CA SER A 61 -7.77 -9.64 -6.41
C SER A 61 -8.99 -10.19 -7.20
N LYS A 62 -10.07 -10.60 -6.54
CA LYS A 62 -11.28 -11.09 -7.24
C LYS A 62 -11.90 -10.07 -8.22
N ARG A 63 -11.38 -8.83 -8.24
CA ARG A 63 -11.70 -7.73 -9.16
C ARG A 63 -10.45 -6.84 -9.34
N PRO A 64 -9.50 -7.16 -10.24
CA PRO A 64 -8.40 -6.25 -10.52
C PRO A 64 -8.96 -4.93 -11.08
N PRO A 65 -8.37 -3.76 -10.73
CA PRO A 65 -8.71 -2.52 -11.42
C PRO A 65 -8.46 -2.68 -12.92
N ARG A 66 -9.22 -1.99 -13.77
CA ARG A 66 -8.96 -2.00 -15.21
C ARG A 66 -7.53 -1.54 -15.43
N TYR A 67 -6.74 -2.32 -16.16
CA TYR A 67 -5.46 -1.86 -16.68
C TYR A 67 -5.72 -0.58 -17.48
N VAL A 68 -5.09 0.52 -17.05
CA VAL A 68 -5.12 1.79 -17.77
C VAL A 68 -3.76 1.91 -18.45
N PRO A 69 -3.69 1.77 -19.79
CA PRO A 69 -2.48 2.05 -20.52
C PRO A 69 -2.02 3.48 -20.25
N HIS A 70 -0.72 3.66 -20.11
CA HIS A 70 -0.14 4.99 -20.01
C HIS A 70 -0.41 5.77 -21.32
N PRO A 71 -0.83 7.06 -21.29
CA PRO A 71 -1.05 7.86 -22.50
C PRO A 71 0.25 8.11 -23.29
N PHE A 72 1.40 7.81 -22.69
CA PHE A 72 2.72 7.87 -23.32
C PHE A 72 3.40 6.50 -23.17
N GLU A 73 3.23 5.60 -24.15
CA GLU A 73 4.02 4.38 -24.21
C GLU A 73 5.53 4.72 -24.27
N HIS A 74 6.15 4.67 -23.09
CA HIS A 74 7.55 4.56 -22.71
C HIS A 74 8.65 4.95 -23.73
N THR A 75 9.04 6.23 -23.77
CA THR A 75 10.35 6.68 -24.29
C THR A 75 11.39 7.01 -23.20
N CYS A 76 11.03 6.98 -21.91
CA CYS A 76 11.87 7.60 -20.86
C CYS A 76 12.40 6.67 -19.75
N PHE A 77 12.32 5.34 -19.87
CA PHE A 77 12.77 4.47 -18.76
C PHE A 77 14.06 3.69 -19.07
N LYS A 78 15.14 3.95 -18.30
CA LYS A 78 16.25 2.99 -18.03
C LYS A 78 16.85 3.23 -16.64
N PRO A 79 16.95 2.22 -15.76
CA PRO A 79 17.55 2.37 -14.43
C PRO A 79 19.01 1.86 -14.38
N ARG A 80 19.90 2.68 -13.82
CA ARG A 80 21.04 2.39 -12.92
C ARG A 80 21.80 3.70 -12.64
N LYS A 81 22.46 3.81 -11.48
CA LYS A 81 23.06 5.06 -10.94
C LYS A 81 24.18 5.67 -11.80
N GLU A 82 24.71 4.92 -12.79
CA GLU A 82 25.68 5.40 -13.79
C GLU A 82 25.00 5.92 -15.08
N ASP A 83 23.71 5.60 -15.28
CA ASP A 83 22.90 5.92 -16.45
C ASP A 83 21.92 7.09 -16.18
N TYR A 84 21.84 7.60 -14.95
CA TYR A 84 21.07 8.81 -14.63
C TYR A 84 21.86 10.06 -15.03
N LYS A 85 21.75 10.43 -16.31
CA LYS A 85 21.67 11.85 -16.67
C LYS A 85 20.20 12.15 -16.89
N PRO A 86 19.62 13.14 -16.20
CA PRO A 86 18.22 13.49 -16.40
C PRO A 86 17.96 13.73 -17.89
N PRO A 87 16.78 13.34 -18.42
CA PRO A 87 16.49 13.46 -19.83
C PRO A 87 16.58 14.93 -20.26
N THR A 88 17.54 15.25 -21.13
CA THR A 88 17.77 16.60 -21.68
C THR A 88 16.74 17.00 -22.75
N THR A 89 15.45 16.68 -22.58
CA THR A 89 14.39 17.11 -23.52
C THR A 89 13.01 17.31 -22.87
N CYS A 90 12.94 17.78 -21.63
CA CYS A 90 11.77 18.53 -21.17
C CYS A 90 12.32 19.91 -20.77
N ASP A 91 12.01 20.94 -21.55
CA ASP A 91 12.61 22.27 -21.44
C ASP A 91 12.23 23.06 -20.16
N ASP A 92 11.56 22.43 -19.18
CA ASP A 92 11.14 23.05 -17.94
C ASP A 92 11.46 22.15 -16.72
N HIS A 93 12.48 22.53 -15.96
CA HIS A 93 12.96 21.81 -14.76
C HIS A 93 11.95 21.70 -13.60
N ASP A 94 10.79 22.35 -13.72
CA ASP A 94 9.71 22.26 -12.72
C ASP A 94 8.83 21.00 -12.90
N ASP A 95 8.94 20.28 -14.03
CA ASP A 95 8.19 19.06 -14.34
C ASP A 95 8.86 17.76 -13.81
N GLU A 96 10.00 17.85 -13.13
CA GLU A 96 10.81 16.68 -12.70
C GLU A 96 10.47 16.15 -11.29
N LEU A 97 9.80 16.94 -10.43
CA LEU A 97 9.50 16.54 -9.06
C LEU A 97 8.22 15.72 -8.98
N CYS A 98 8.27 14.62 -8.24
CA CYS A 98 7.07 13.91 -7.85
C CYS A 98 6.20 14.78 -6.94
N VAL A 99 5.00 15.14 -7.42
CA VAL A 99 4.05 15.98 -6.67
C VAL A 99 3.11 15.10 -5.86
N ARG A 100 3.39 14.95 -4.56
CA ARG A 100 2.52 14.22 -3.63
C ARG A 100 1.31 15.08 -3.27
N LYS A 101 0.12 14.60 -3.62
CA LYS A 101 -1.15 15.32 -3.45
C LYS A 101 -1.96 14.76 -2.29
N ASP A 102 -2.82 15.61 -1.73
CA ASP A 102 -3.91 15.16 -0.87
C ASP A 102 -4.76 14.16 -1.65
N HIS A 103 -4.97 12.96 -1.11
CA HIS A 103 -5.71 11.92 -1.85
C HIS A 103 -7.14 12.34 -2.21
N ARG A 104 -7.75 13.26 -1.46
CA ARG A 104 -9.07 13.86 -1.75
C ARG A 104 -9.09 14.66 -3.06
N ARG A 105 -7.92 15.08 -3.53
CA ARG A 105 -7.73 15.86 -4.78
C ARG A 105 -7.32 14.99 -5.96
N LEU A 106 -7.13 13.68 -5.76
CA LEU A 106 -6.86 12.78 -6.87
C LEU A 106 -8.11 12.58 -7.71
N THR A 107 -7.90 12.58 -9.02
CA THR A 107 -8.86 12.09 -10.00
C THR A 107 -9.05 10.58 -9.87
N ALA A 108 -10.15 10.06 -10.43
CA ALA A 108 -10.40 8.62 -10.48
C ALA A 108 -9.29 7.86 -11.25
N ASP A 109 -8.68 8.51 -12.25
CA ASP A 109 -7.58 7.95 -13.03
C ASP A 109 -6.30 7.85 -12.19
N GLU A 110 -5.95 8.89 -11.42
CA GLU A 110 -4.80 8.87 -10.52
C GLU A 110 -4.96 7.81 -9.41
N GLN A 111 -6.16 7.69 -8.82
CA GLN A 111 -6.47 6.62 -7.86
C GLN A 111 -6.28 5.24 -8.49
N SER A 112 -6.79 5.04 -9.72
CA SER A 112 -6.67 3.78 -10.44
C SER A 112 -5.22 3.43 -10.78
N ARG A 113 -4.41 4.42 -11.19
CA ARG A 113 -2.97 4.24 -11.45
C ARG A 113 -2.22 3.80 -10.21
N PHE A 114 -2.46 4.45 -9.07
CA PHE A 114 -1.84 4.06 -7.80
C PHE A 114 -2.18 2.61 -7.42
N LEU A 115 -3.46 2.21 -7.49
CA LEU A 115 -3.87 0.82 -7.21
C LEU A 115 -3.28 -0.19 -8.19
N ASN A 116 -3.19 0.17 -9.47
CA ASN A 116 -2.63 -0.68 -10.52
C ASN A 116 -1.11 -0.85 -10.33
N ALA A 117 -0.38 0.24 -10.09
CA ALA A 117 1.05 0.20 -9.80
C ALA A 117 1.34 -0.64 -8.55
N PHE A 118 0.58 -0.45 -7.46
CA PHE A 118 0.69 -1.27 -6.26
C PHE A 118 0.45 -2.77 -6.54
N THR A 119 -0.57 -3.08 -7.35
CA THR A 119 -0.86 -4.46 -7.77
C THR A 119 0.31 -5.06 -8.56
N GLN A 120 0.90 -4.30 -9.48
CA GLN A 120 2.03 -4.76 -10.28
C GLN A 120 3.30 -4.96 -9.44
N VAL A 121 3.65 -4.02 -8.56
CA VAL A 121 4.78 -4.15 -7.62
C VAL A 121 4.61 -5.38 -6.72
N ASN A 122 3.39 -5.67 -6.27
CA ASN A 122 3.10 -6.88 -5.51
C ASN A 122 3.21 -8.15 -6.38
N ALA A 123 2.71 -8.13 -7.62
CA ALA A 123 2.77 -9.27 -8.54
C ALA A 123 4.21 -9.67 -8.90
N ILE A 124 5.12 -8.70 -9.03
CA ILE A 124 6.56 -8.96 -9.23
C ILE A 124 7.31 -9.29 -7.93
N SER A 125 6.59 -9.49 -6.81
CA SER A 125 7.13 -9.81 -5.49
C SER A 125 8.11 -8.77 -4.94
N ALA A 126 8.01 -7.51 -5.36
CA ALA A 126 8.88 -6.43 -4.89
C ALA A 126 8.36 -5.76 -3.61
N LEU A 127 7.06 -5.87 -3.30
CA LEU A 127 6.47 -5.29 -2.09
C LEU A 127 6.87 -6.05 -0.82
N GLY A 128 6.86 -7.39 -0.84
CA GLY A 128 7.17 -8.24 0.32
C GLY A 128 8.49 -7.88 1.02
N PRO A 129 9.61 -7.75 0.28
CA PRO A 129 10.89 -7.32 0.85
C PRO A 129 10.83 -5.97 1.57
N LEU A 130 10.08 -4.98 1.08
CA LEU A 130 9.90 -3.71 1.78
C LEU A 130 9.13 -3.91 3.09
N VAL A 131 8.08 -4.73 3.09
CA VAL A 131 7.32 -5.06 4.31
C VAL A 131 8.23 -5.76 5.33
N ASP A 132 9.03 -6.74 4.89
CA ASP A 132 9.95 -7.49 5.75
C ASP A 132 11.06 -6.59 6.32
N ILE A 133 11.57 -5.61 5.55
CA ILE A 133 12.53 -4.61 6.06
C ILE A 133 11.90 -3.84 7.23
N HIS A 134 10.69 -3.31 7.07
CA HIS A 134 10.01 -2.60 8.16
C HIS A 134 9.66 -3.50 9.36
N SER A 135 9.54 -4.81 9.17
CA SER A 135 9.34 -5.74 10.29
C SER A 135 10.59 -5.91 11.17
N ASN A 136 11.77 -5.59 10.64
CA ASN A 136 13.03 -5.90 11.27
C ASN A 136 13.52 -4.76 12.18
N ALA A 137 13.35 -4.94 13.49
CA ALA A 137 13.69 -3.94 14.50
C ALA A 137 15.17 -3.54 14.56
N ILE A 138 16.08 -4.29 13.90
CA ILE A 138 17.51 -3.90 13.84
C ILE A 138 17.73 -2.54 13.17
N HIS A 139 16.79 -2.10 12.33
CA HIS A 139 16.85 -0.82 11.63
C HIS A 139 16.51 0.39 12.51
N GLN A 140 16.08 0.16 13.78
CA GLN A 140 15.84 1.21 14.76
C GLN A 140 14.97 2.38 14.21
N MET A 141 13.94 2.05 13.45
CA MET A 141 13.08 3.01 12.75
C MET A 141 11.94 3.59 13.60
N HIS A 142 11.78 3.18 14.86
CA HIS A 142 10.71 3.62 15.74
C HIS A 142 11.23 4.12 17.09
N SER A 143 10.47 5.01 17.72
CA SER A 143 10.64 5.47 19.11
C SER A 143 11.98 6.14 19.39
N ASN A 144 12.55 6.78 18.37
CA ASN A 144 13.82 7.51 18.46
C ASN A 144 13.96 8.53 17.30
N PRO A 145 14.97 9.43 17.34
CA PRO A 145 15.15 10.49 16.33
C PRO A 145 15.32 9.99 14.88
N ARG A 146 15.60 8.71 14.66
CA ARG A 146 15.67 8.08 13.33
C ARG A 146 14.31 7.84 12.68
N PHE A 147 13.21 7.92 13.44
CA PHE A 147 11.85 7.66 12.96
C PHE A 147 11.52 8.41 11.67
N LEU A 148 11.65 9.73 11.68
CA LEU A 148 11.33 10.57 10.53
C LEU A 148 12.26 10.35 9.32
N PRO A 149 13.60 10.48 9.44
CA PRO A 149 14.50 10.31 8.30
C PRO A 149 14.44 8.90 7.68
N TRP A 150 14.27 7.86 8.49
CA TRP A 150 14.18 6.49 7.97
C TRP A 150 12.89 6.26 7.18
N HIS A 151 11.74 6.72 7.68
CA HIS A 151 10.48 6.58 6.97
C HIS A 151 10.41 7.45 5.71
N ARG A 152 11.11 8.59 5.67
CA ARG A 152 11.28 9.40 4.45
C ARG A 152 11.99 8.61 3.34
N ILE A 153 13.11 7.95 3.65
CA ILE A 153 13.79 7.08 2.68
C ILE A 153 12.93 5.86 2.35
N TYR A 154 12.22 5.29 3.31
CA TYR A 154 11.32 4.17 3.06
C TYR A 154 10.20 4.51 2.06
N LEU A 155 9.61 5.71 2.16
CA LEU A 155 8.66 6.22 1.18
C LEU A 155 9.28 6.33 -0.21
N LEU A 156 10.50 6.86 -0.32
CA LEU A 156 11.20 6.97 -1.60
C LEU A 156 11.41 5.60 -2.25
N ARG A 157 11.75 4.57 -1.48
CA ARG A 157 11.94 3.22 -2.02
C ARG A 157 10.67 2.64 -2.59
N MET A 158 9.54 2.86 -1.93
CA MET A 158 8.24 2.45 -2.46
C MET A 158 7.86 3.25 -3.70
N GLU A 159 8.10 4.56 -3.69
CA GLU A 159 7.80 5.44 -4.82
C GLU A 159 8.63 5.07 -6.05
N GLU A 160 9.93 4.81 -5.88
CA GLU A 160 10.81 4.27 -6.92
C GLU A 160 10.26 2.96 -7.50
N LEU A 161 9.79 2.02 -6.65
CA LEU A 161 9.17 0.78 -7.11
C LEU A 161 7.88 1.03 -7.90
N LEU A 162 7.00 1.90 -7.42
CA LEU A 162 5.78 2.28 -8.15
C LEU A 162 6.11 2.90 -9.51
N MET A 163 7.14 3.76 -9.55
CA MET A 163 7.60 4.41 -10.78
C MET A 163 8.27 3.45 -11.78
N THR A 164 8.75 2.28 -11.34
CA THR A 164 9.23 1.25 -12.28
C THR A 164 8.12 0.68 -13.16
N VAL A 165 6.85 0.75 -12.70
CA VAL A 165 5.69 0.21 -13.42
C VAL A 165 4.77 1.32 -13.96
N ASP A 166 4.68 2.47 -13.28
CA ASP A 166 4.03 3.68 -13.79
C ASP A 166 4.78 4.94 -13.29
N PRO A 167 5.57 5.61 -14.14
CA PRO A 167 6.40 6.75 -13.74
C PRO A 167 5.60 8.00 -13.36
N THR A 168 4.28 8.01 -13.58
CA THR A 168 3.41 9.14 -13.19
C THR A 168 2.83 8.98 -11.77
N VAL A 169 3.06 7.84 -11.13
CA VAL A 169 2.53 7.57 -9.80
C VAL A 169 3.43 8.18 -8.74
N CYS A 170 2.84 9.12 -8.01
CA CYS A 170 3.36 9.66 -6.75
C CYS A 170 2.52 9.14 -5.59
N ILE A 171 3.15 8.89 -4.44
CA ILE A 171 2.44 8.47 -3.22
C ILE A 171 1.58 9.66 -2.74
N PRO A 172 0.24 9.55 -2.72
CA PRO A 172 -0.59 10.61 -2.17
C PRO A 172 -0.54 10.58 -0.64
N TYR A 173 -0.90 11.67 0.00
CA TYR A 173 -0.97 11.74 1.47
C TYR A 173 -2.42 11.75 1.97
N TRP A 174 -2.63 11.18 3.16
CA TRP A 174 -3.93 11.17 3.85
C TRP A 174 -3.89 12.09 5.08
N LYS A 175 -4.48 13.29 4.96
CA LYS A 175 -4.65 14.27 6.05
C LYS A 175 -5.69 13.81 7.06
N SER A 176 -5.39 12.73 7.78
CA SER A 176 -6.30 12.11 8.75
C SER A 176 -6.71 13.05 9.89
N SER A 177 -5.94 14.10 10.15
CA SER A 177 -6.27 15.17 11.12
C SER A 177 -7.46 16.04 10.72
N GLU A 178 -7.77 16.10 9.42
CA GLU A 178 -8.89 16.85 8.85
C GLU A 178 -9.96 15.91 8.28
N GLU A 179 -9.55 14.82 7.63
CA GLU A 179 -10.43 13.81 7.08
C GLU A 179 -10.47 12.60 8.01
N GLN A 180 -11.43 12.64 8.92
CA GLN A 180 -11.66 11.60 9.92
C GLN A 180 -12.29 10.31 9.33
N ALA A 181 -12.32 10.19 8.01
CA ALA A 181 -12.85 9.06 7.27
C ALA A 181 -11.72 8.32 6.55
N PHE A 182 -11.92 7.01 6.34
CA PHE A 182 -10.98 6.19 5.60
C PHE A 182 -11.12 6.49 4.10
N PRO A 183 -10.01 6.55 3.33
CA PRO A 183 -10.06 6.73 1.88
C PRO A 183 -10.94 5.66 1.20
N SER A 184 -12.13 6.05 0.74
CA SER A 184 -13.16 5.10 0.31
C SER A 184 -12.75 4.26 -0.90
N TRP A 185 -11.92 4.81 -1.79
CA TRP A 185 -11.37 4.13 -2.96
C TRP A 185 -10.37 3.01 -2.61
N LEU A 186 -9.85 2.95 -1.38
CA LEU A 186 -9.03 1.86 -0.88
C LEU A 186 -9.82 0.77 -0.14
N LEU A 187 -11.08 1.02 0.23
CA LEU A 187 -11.81 0.17 1.18
C LEU A 187 -11.87 -1.30 0.76
N GLY A 188 -12.10 -1.55 -0.54
CA GLY A 188 -12.15 -2.90 -1.12
C GLY A 188 -10.80 -3.44 -1.60
N PHE A 189 -9.73 -2.65 -1.53
CA PHE A 189 -8.41 -3.06 -1.98
C PHE A 189 -7.61 -3.64 -0.81
N THR A 190 -7.64 -4.97 -0.71
CA THR A 190 -6.99 -5.75 0.36
C THR A 190 -6.05 -6.80 -0.26
N PRO A 191 -4.84 -6.41 -0.69
CA PRO A 191 -3.92 -7.32 -1.36
C PRO A 191 -3.42 -8.42 -0.42
N THR A 192 -3.02 -9.55 -1.00
CA THR A 192 -2.22 -10.57 -0.32
C THR A 192 -0.76 -10.36 -0.72
N VAL A 193 0.11 -10.17 0.26
CA VAL A 193 1.55 -9.96 0.08
C VAL A 193 2.29 -11.18 0.59
N ASN A 194 3.23 -11.71 -0.19
CA ASN A 194 4.06 -12.82 0.24
C ASN A 194 5.21 -12.31 1.11
N LEU A 195 5.21 -12.69 2.39
CA LEU A 195 6.22 -12.30 3.37
C LEU A 195 7.08 -13.50 3.76
N ILE A 196 8.22 -13.27 4.43
CA ILE A 196 9.06 -14.35 4.99
C ILE A 196 8.26 -15.27 5.92
N GLY A 197 7.31 -14.72 6.68
CA GLY A 197 6.41 -15.46 7.57
C GLY A 197 5.25 -16.18 6.88
N GLY A 198 5.13 -16.08 5.55
CA GLY A 198 4.03 -16.60 4.75
C GLY A 198 3.13 -15.50 4.16
N PRO A 199 2.15 -15.87 3.31
CA PRO A 199 1.25 -14.91 2.70
C PRO A 199 0.40 -14.18 3.74
N HIS A 200 0.37 -12.84 3.67
CA HIS A 200 -0.43 -11.97 4.53
C HIS A 200 -1.46 -11.23 3.71
N THR A 201 -2.75 -11.44 4.00
CA THR A 201 -3.84 -10.69 3.38
C THR A 201 -4.18 -9.48 4.24
N VAL A 202 -4.16 -8.30 3.63
CA VAL A 202 -4.54 -7.06 4.29
C VAL A 202 -5.93 -7.18 4.91
N SER A 203 -6.00 -6.82 6.18
CA SER A 203 -7.21 -6.74 6.97
C SER A 203 -7.24 -5.41 7.70
N ARG A 204 -8.44 -4.85 7.91
CA ARG A 204 -8.64 -3.55 8.55
C ARG A 204 -9.75 -3.65 9.59
N ASN A 205 -9.61 -2.94 10.70
CA ASN A 205 -10.61 -2.82 11.76
C ASN A 205 -10.86 -1.34 12.08
N ILE A 206 -11.43 -0.65 11.10
CA ILE A 206 -11.48 0.81 11.04
C ILE A 206 -12.38 1.37 12.15
N GLY A 207 -11.89 2.39 12.85
CA GLY A 207 -12.71 3.21 13.76
C GLY A 207 -12.71 2.76 15.22
N GLY A 208 -11.83 1.84 15.62
CA GLY A 208 -11.73 1.39 17.02
C GLY A 208 -11.08 2.40 17.97
N ALA A 209 -10.33 3.38 17.44
CA ALA A 209 -9.66 4.44 18.21
C ALA A 209 -10.04 5.83 17.67
N LEU A 210 -9.38 6.89 18.14
CA LEU A 210 -9.51 8.24 17.59
C LEU A 210 -8.35 8.52 16.63
N LEU A 211 -8.65 9.11 15.47
CA LEU A 211 -7.64 9.73 14.62
C LEU A 211 -7.06 10.97 15.32
N PRO A 212 -5.85 11.42 14.91
CA PRO A 212 -5.39 12.73 15.35
C PRO A 212 -6.38 13.80 14.90
N ASN A 213 -6.39 14.95 15.57
CA ASN A 213 -7.11 16.14 15.12
C ASN A 213 -6.12 17.26 14.82
N VAL A 214 -6.60 18.33 14.20
CA VAL A 214 -5.79 19.51 13.86
C VAL A 214 -5.06 20.12 15.08
N ALA A 215 -5.63 20.04 16.28
CA ALA A 215 -5.02 20.55 17.49
C ALA A 215 -3.83 19.70 17.95
N ALA A 216 -3.92 18.37 17.80
CA ALA A 216 -2.82 17.45 18.08
C ALA A 216 -1.63 17.69 17.13
N VAL A 217 -1.91 17.89 15.83
CA VAL A 217 -0.87 18.26 14.86
C VAL A 217 -0.26 19.63 15.18
N ALA A 218 -1.09 20.63 15.51
CA ALA A 218 -0.60 21.95 15.91
C ALA A 218 0.29 21.90 17.17
N ALA A 219 -0.07 21.06 18.15
CA ALA A 219 0.74 20.85 19.34
C ALA A 219 2.10 20.21 19.02
N ALA A 220 2.15 19.24 18.09
CA ALA A 220 3.40 18.70 17.60
C ALA A 220 4.25 19.78 16.90
N MET A 221 3.64 20.55 15.99
CA MET A 221 4.29 21.62 15.23
C MET A 221 4.87 22.75 16.11
N ALA A 222 4.33 22.95 17.31
CA ALA A 222 4.81 23.98 18.25
C ALA A 222 6.15 23.64 18.94
N ASN A 223 6.67 22.42 18.75
CA ASN A 223 7.97 22.03 19.32
C ASN A 223 9.12 22.70 18.58
N GLY A 224 10.03 23.37 19.30
CA GLY A 224 11.15 24.11 18.71
C GLY A 224 12.44 23.32 18.48
N THR A 225 12.49 22.04 18.85
CA THR A 225 13.66 21.16 18.63
C THR A 225 13.25 19.91 17.89
N PHE A 226 14.16 19.36 17.08
CA PHE A 226 13.85 18.16 16.29
C PHE A 226 13.41 16.98 17.17
N ASN A 227 14.12 16.71 18.27
CA ASN A 227 13.81 15.55 19.10
C ASN A 227 12.43 15.63 19.75
N THR A 228 12.03 16.81 20.25
CA THR A 228 10.70 16.96 20.87
C THR A 228 9.59 16.97 19.82
N PHE A 229 9.84 17.53 18.63
CA PHE A 229 8.93 17.43 17.49
C PHE A 229 8.76 15.98 17.02
N ALA A 230 9.86 15.25 16.79
CA ALA A 230 9.86 13.86 16.32
C ALA A 230 9.08 12.95 17.27
N GLN A 231 9.28 13.10 18.58
CA GLN A 231 8.52 12.35 19.58
C GLN A 231 7.02 12.69 19.55
N ALA A 232 6.66 13.98 19.42
CA ALA A 232 5.27 14.40 19.40
C ALA A 232 4.55 13.92 18.12
N VAL A 233 5.18 14.04 16.96
CA VAL A 233 4.58 13.61 15.69
C VAL A 233 4.52 12.09 15.56
N GLU A 234 5.43 11.34 16.18
CA GLU A 234 5.30 9.87 16.27
C GLU A 234 4.05 9.47 17.08
N GLY A 235 3.67 10.25 18.10
CA GLY A 235 2.40 10.07 18.81
C GLY A 235 1.17 10.28 17.90
N VAL A 236 1.19 11.33 17.07
CA VAL A 236 0.16 11.60 16.05
C VAL A 236 0.08 10.46 15.02
N HIS A 237 1.23 9.99 14.57
CA HIS A 237 1.37 8.85 13.66
C HIS A 237 0.73 7.57 14.24
N ASN A 238 0.99 7.26 15.51
CA ASN A 238 0.50 6.04 16.14
C ASN A 238 -1.04 5.97 16.16
N SER A 239 -1.72 7.11 16.31
CA SER A 239 -3.18 7.17 16.23
C SER A 239 -3.74 6.68 14.89
N GLY A 240 -3.07 6.97 13.77
CA GLY A 240 -3.51 6.50 12.45
C GLY A 240 -3.42 4.98 12.31
N HIS A 241 -2.30 4.38 12.75
CA HIS A 241 -2.13 2.92 12.77
C HIS A 241 -3.21 2.22 13.58
N VAL A 242 -3.46 2.67 14.81
CA VAL A 242 -4.44 2.07 15.71
C VAL A 242 -5.87 2.28 15.19
N TRP A 243 -6.15 3.44 14.58
CA TRP A 243 -7.47 3.74 14.05
C TRP A 243 -7.86 2.87 12.85
N VAL A 244 -6.93 2.64 11.91
CA VAL A 244 -7.19 1.71 10.79
C VAL A 244 -7.27 0.26 11.30
N GLY A 245 -6.42 -0.09 12.27
CA GLY A 245 -6.39 -1.40 12.89
C GLY A 245 -6.07 -2.54 11.92
N GLY A 246 -6.29 -3.78 12.34
CA GLY A 246 -5.94 -4.96 11.54
C GLY A 246 -4.44 -4.98 11.21
N SER A 247 -4.11 -5.04 9.92
CA SER A 247 -2.72 -5.03 9.45
C SER A 247 -2.00 -3.73 9.81
N MET A 248 -2.67 -2.58 9.68
CA MET A 248 -2.10 -1.28 10.07
C MET A 248 -1.78 -1.18 11.56
N GLY A 249 -2.45 -1.97 12.41
CA GLY A 249 -2.19 -2.00 13.85
C GLY A 249 -0.99 -2.86 14.27
N ILE A 250 -0.34 -3.56 13.33
CA ILE A 250 0.71 -4.55 13.61
C ILE A 250 1.96 -4.17 12.81
N ILE A 251 3.02 -3.76 13.52
CA ILE A 251 4.27 -3.23 12.90
C ILE A 251 4.80 -4.14 11.77
N PRO A 252 4.94 -5.48 11.95
CA PRO A 252 5.43 -6.36 10.88
C PRO A 252 4.58 -6.41 9.61
N THR A 253 3.31 -6.05 9.65
CA THR A 253 2.39 -6.21 8.52
C THR A 253 1.77 -4.91 8.03
N ALA A 254 1.96 -3.80 8.75
CA ALA A 254 1.39 -2.51 8.41
C ALA A 254 1.71 -2.05 6.96
N PRO A 255 2.95 -2.15 6.46
CA PRO A 255 3.27 -1.70 5.10
C PRO A 255 2.65 -2.52 3.96
N ALA A 256 2.08 -3.69 4.27
CA ALA A 256 1.32 -4.47 3.28
C ALA A 256 0.04 -3.75 2.84
N ASP A 257 -0.51 -2.87 3.67
CA ASP A 257 -1.70 -2.06 3.36
C ASP A 257 -1.29 -0.79 2.59
N PRO A 258 -1.85 -0.48 1.41
CA PRO A 258 -1.48 0.74 0.68
C PRO A 258 -1.72 2.04 1.46
N VAL A 259 -2.65 2.05 2.42
CA VAL A 259 -2.92 3.24 3.24
C VAL A 259 -1.73 3.56 4.17
N PHE A 260 -0.86 2.60 4.46
CA PHE A 260 0.39 2.83 5.18
C PHE A 260 1.21 3.93 4.51
N TRP A 261 1.43 3.80 3.21
CA TRP A 261 2.26 4.72 2.45
C TRP A 261 1.65 6.12 2.42
N MET A 262 0.31 6.20 2.35
CA MET A 262 -0.40 7.48 2.41
C MET A 262 -0.36 8.13 3.79
N HIS A 263 -0.45 7.33 4.84
CA HIS A 263 -0.33 7.77 6.23
C HIS A 263 1.07 8.30 6.50
N HIS A 264 2.11 7.57 6.10
CA HIS A 264 3.50 8.00 6.25
C HIS A 264 3.84 9.22 5.38
N ALA A 265 3.26 9.35 4.18
CA ALA A 265 3.41 10.56 3.37
C ALA A 265 2.81 11.80 4.06
N GLU A 266 1.73 11.67 4.84
CA GLU A 266 1.22 12.78 5.64
C GLU A 266 2.17 13.14 6.80
N ILE A 267 2.72 12.15 7.49
CA ILE A 267 3.72 12.39 8.55
C ILE A 267 4.96 13.07 7.99
N ASP A 268 5.43 12.63 6.82
CA ASP A 268 6.54 13.25 6.12
C ASP A 268 6.25 14.69 5.68
N ARG A 269 5.03 14.95 5.19
CA ARG A 269 4.56 16.30 4.87
C ARG A 269 4.54 17.22 6.08
N ILE A 270 4.06 16.73 7.23
CA ILE A 270 4.09 17.48 8.50
C ILE A 270 5.54 17.80 8.88
N TRP A 271 6.46 16.84 8.75
CA TRP A 271 7.88 17.08 9.01
C TRP A 271 8.49 18.12 8.06
N ALA A 272 8.22 18.03 6.75
CA ALA A 272 8.70 19.02 5.79
C ALA A 272 8.20 20.45 6.12
N ALA A 273 6.94 20.59 6.51
CA ALA A 273 6.38 21.86 6.95
C ALA A 273 7.06 22.37 8.24
N TRP A 274 7.34 21.47 9.18
CA TRP A 274 8.02 21.83 10.42
C TRP A 274 9.48 22.25 10.19
N GLN A 275 10.20 21.56 9.30
CA GLN A 275 11.58 21.91 8.90
C GLN A 275 11.64 23.32 8.30
N ALA A 276 10.69 23.65 7.41
CA ALA A 276 10.61 24.99 6.83
C ALA A 276 10.37 26.08 7.89
N ALA A 277 9.62 25.79 8.95
CA ALA A 277 9.37 26.70 10.06
C ALA A 277 10.50 26.77 11.09
N ASN A 278 11.41 25.79 11.11
CA ASN A 278 12.49 25.66 12.10
C ASN A 278 13.85 25.43 11.43
N PRO A 279 14.34 26.39 10.61
CA PRO A 279 15.58 26.22 9.88
C PRO A 279 16.76 25.95 10.82
N GLY A 280 17.59 24.97 10.45
CA GLY A 280 18.75 24.53 11.24
C GLY A 280 18.44 23.49 12.33
N GLN A 281 17.17 23.18 12.59
CA GLN A 281 16.80 22.08 13.48
C GLN A 281 16.77 20.75 12.71
N ASN A 282 17.93 20.13 12.58
CA ASN A 282 18.08 18.83 11.90
C ASN A 282 18.07 17.66 12.88
N PRO A 283 17.76 16.44 12.42
CA PRO A 283 18.01 15.23 13.20
C PRO A 283 19.46 15.13 13.67
N THR A 284 19.65 14.90 14.98
CA THR A 284 21.00 14.75 15.57
C THR A 284 21.37 13.28 15.65
N LEU A 285 21.65 12.67 14.49
CA LEU A 285 22.07 11.27 14.37
C LEU A 285 23.58 11.18 14.11
N ALA A 286 24.24 10.16 14.67
CA ALA A 286 25.68 9.95 14.52
C ALA A 286 26.03 8.46 14.41
N GLY A 287 27.20 8.16 13.84
CA GLY A 287 27.66 6.79 13.66
C GLY A 287 26.71 5.96 12.79
N ALA A 288 26.50 4.70 13.16
CA ALA A 288 25.59 3.80 12.45
C ALA A 288 24.14 4.33 12.38
N ALA A 289 23.68 5.04 13.42
CA ALA A 289 22.32 5.60 13.45
C ALA A 289 22.10 6.74 12.44
N ALA A 290 23.18 7.35 11.92
CA ALA A 290 23.09 8.37 10.86
C ALA A 290 22.90 7.77 9.47
N THR A 291 23.03 6.45 9.30
CA THR A 291 22.79 5.76 8.03
C THR A 291 21.41 5.14 8.05
N MET A 292 20.64 5.34 6.98
CA MET A 292 19.29 4.78 6.80
C MET A 292 19.39 3.33 6.30
N ASP A 293 20.05 2.47 7.07
CA ASP A 293 20.15 1.05 6.73
C ASP A 293 18.74 0.42 6.60
N PRO A 294 18.52 -0.50 5.65
CA PRO A 294 19.54 -1.21 4.83
C PRO A 294 20.04 -0.44 3.60
N TRP A 295 19.66 0.82 3.44
CA TRP A 295 20.13 1.67 2.34
C TRP A 295 21.38 2.48 2.72
N THR A 296 21.86 3.28 1.77
CA THR A 296 23.13 4.01 1.89
C THR A 296 22.95 5.48 2.24
N GLU A 297 21.73 6.00 2.16
CA GLU A 297 21.39 7.38 2.47
C GLU A 297 21.67 7.66 3.93
N THR A 298 22.16 8.87 4.16
CA THR A 298 22.47 9.38 5.48
C THR A 298 21.39 10.35 5.93
N GLU A 299 21.37 10.66 7.22
CA GLU A 299 20.52 11.70 7.78
C GLU A 299 20.62 13.02 7.01
N VAL A 300 21.81 13.39 6.53
CA VAL A 300 22.03 14.63 5.75
C VAL A 300 21.24 14.62 4.46
N ASP A 301 21.17 13.47 3.78
CA ASP A 301 20.43 13.31 2.51
C ASP A 301 18.92 13.49 2.72
N THR A 302 18.42 13.28 3.94
CA THR A 302 16.98 13.36 4.25
C THR A 302 16.46 14.78 4.47
N ARG A 303 17.34 15.80 4.49
CA ARG A 303 16.98 17.15 4.95
C ARG A 303 16.26 18.01 3.90
N ASP A 304 16.40 17.68 2.62
CA ASP A 304 15.83 18.44 1.52
C ASP A 304 14.99 17.53 0.62
N ILE A 305 13.67 17.69 0.69
CA ILE A 305 12.74 16.88 -0.09
C ILE A 305 12.82 17.16 -1.60
N THR A 306 13.22 18.38 -1.99
CA THR A 306 13.37 18.74 -3.40
C THR A 306 14.62 18.10 -3.99
N ALA A 307 15.70 18.03 -3.22
CA ALA A 307 16.90 17.27 -3.59
C ALA A 307 16.63 15.75 -3.68
N LEU A 308 15.63 15.26 -2.95
CA LEU A 308 15.13 13.88 -3.02
C LEU A 308 14.10 13.66 -4.15
N GLY A 309 13.79 14.69 -4.95
CA GLY A 309 12.97 14.56 -6.15
C GLY A 309 11.46 14.63 -5.92
N TYR A 310 10.98 15.17 -4.80
CA TYR A 310 9.54 15.28 -4.55
C TYR A 310 9.12 16.56 -3.80
N THR A 311 7.83 16.89 -3.92
CA THR A 311 7.21 18.03 -3.22
C THR A 311 5.77 17.68 -2.79
N TYR A 312 5.15 18.59 -2.04
CA TYR A 312 3.77 18.47 -1.55
C TYR A 312 2.91 19.64 -2.01
N VAL A 313 1.66 19.35 -2.42
CA VAL A 313 0.63 20.35 -2.81
C VAL A 313 -0.73 20.08 -2.18
#